data_AF-A0A525KCQ6-F1
#
_entry.id   AF-A0A525KCQ6-F1
#
_cell.length_a   1.000
_cell.length_b   1.000
_cell.length_c   1.000
_cell.angle_alpha   90.00
_cell.angle_beta   90.00
_cell.angle_gamma   90.00
#
_symmetry.space_group_name_H-M   'P 1'
#
loop_
_entity.id
_entity.type
_entity.pdbx_description
1 polymer ?
#
loop_
_entity_poly.entity_id
_entity_poly.type
_entity_poly.pdbx_seq_one_letter_code
_entity_poly.pdbx_strand_id
1 'polypeptide(L)'
;MGFDQRSASIVPGRAAVISLIVFFLLAHIIGIAFVNRGITNGQIIAGDGLFYYEYLPSLILDGDLDFGNQRAAAQQLNIPYNWQAPHLARTSTGLPGTPFAPGWAALTAPFFIAGHALSLSLSAVGVPVRLDGYGLIDQFATNLGAVIYGLFGI
;
A
#
# COMPACT_ATOMS: atom_id res chain seq x y z
N MET A 1 32.85 17.09 45.81
CA MET A 1 32.84 16.11 44.70
C MET A 1 31.47 16.18 44.05
N GLY A 2 31.34 16.95 42.97
CA GLY A 2 30.13 17.01 42.15
C GLY A 2 30.49 16.55 40.75
N PHE A 3 30.10 15.34 40.38
CA PHE A 3 30.16 14.90 38.99
C PHE A 3 28.97 15.54 38.26
N ASP A 4 29.25 16.53 37.41
CA ASP A 4 28.28 17.11 36.48
C ASP A 4 27.95 16.05 35.41
N GLN A 5 26.95 15.21 35.68
CA GLN A 5 26.37 14.30 34.70
C GLN A 5 25.44 15.08 33.76
N ARG A 6 26.01 15.83 32.82
CA ARG A 6 25.27 16.22 31.62
C ARG A 6 25.33 15.06 30.65
N SER A 7 24.29 14.22 30.66
CA SER A 7 24.03 13.31 29.56
C SER A 7 23.79 14.16 28.30
N ALA A 8 24.84 14.35 27.51
CA ALA A 8 24.71 14.96 26.20
C ALA A 8 23.81 14.03 25.37
N SER A 9 22.55 14.42 25.19
CA SER A 9 21.68 13.74 24.25
C SER A 9 22.33 13.79 22.86
N ILE A 10 22.76 12.64 22.35
CA ILE A 10 23.32 12.53 21.01
C ILE A 10 22.13 12.63 20.06
N VAL A 11 21.83 13.86 19.63
CA VAL A 11 20.89 14.07 18.53
C VAL A 11 21.67 13.87 17.23
N PRO A 12 21.33 12.86 16.41
CA PRO A 12 22.01 12.66 15.15
C PRO A 12 21.87 13.90 14.25
N GLY A 13 22.97 14.32 13.63
CA GLY A 13 22.96 15.45 12.70
C GLY A 13 22.05 15.18 11.49
N ARG A 14 21.52 16.25 10.89
CA ARG A 14 20.61 16.19 9.72
C ARG A 14 21.11 15.27 8.60
N ALA A 15 22.42 15.27 8.32
CA ALA A 15 23.02 14.40 7.32
C ALA A 15 22.90 12.91 7.67
N ALA A 16 23.07 12.54 8.95
CA ALA A 16 22.92 11.16 9.40
C ALA A 16 21.47 10.67 9.26
N VAL A 17 20.50 11.53 9.62
CA VAL A 17 19.06 11.23 9.45
C VAL A 17 18.71 11.03 7.97
N ILE A 18 19.17 11.92 7.08
CA ILE A 18 18.94 11.79 5.63
C ILE A 18 19.54 10.49 5.10
N SER A 19 20.78 10.16 5.49
CA SER A 19 21.44 8.92 5.06
C SER A 19 20.67 7.67 5.49
N LEU A 20 20.10 7.65 6.70
CA LEU A 20 19.26 6.55 7.17
C LEU A 20 17.97 6.42 6.35
N ILE A 21 17.29 7.54 6.08
CA ILE A 21 16.08 7.54 5.24
C ILE A 21 16.40 6.99 3.85
N VAL A 22 17.45 7.49 3.21
CA VAL A 22 17.88 7.01 1.88
C VAL A 22 18.23 5.52 1.92
N PHE A 23 18.94 5.07 2.96
CA PHE A 23 19.28 3.66 3.13
C PHE A 23 18.03 2.78 3.21
N PHE A 24 17.04 3.14 4.03
CA PHE A 24 15.80 2.37 4.15
C PHE A 24 14.95 2.39 2.88
N LEU A 25 14.89 3.53 2.18
CA LEU A 25 14.19 3.62 0.89
C LEU A 25 14.84 2.75 -0.18
N LEU A 26 16.18 2.76 -0.28
CA LEU A 26 16.90 1.89 -1.21
C LEU A 26 16.73 0.42 -0.85
N ALA A 27 16.86 0.07 0.43
CA ALA A 27 16.62 -1.28 0.92
C ALA A 27 15.19 -1.74 0.59
N HIS A 28 14.20 -0.85 0.68
CA HIS A 28 12.82 -1.14 0.32
C HIS A 28 12.64 -1.41 -1.18
N ILE A 29 13.20 -0.55 -2.04
CA ILE A 29 13.14 -0.70 -3.51
C ILE A 29 13.82 -2.00 -3.94
N ILE A 30 15.01 -2.27 -3.41
CA ILE A 30 15.75 -3.52 -3.66
C ILE A 30 14.93 -4.71 -3.15
N GLY A 31 14.36 -4.61 -1.94
CA GLY A 31 13.48 -5.62 -1.38
C GLY A 31 12.32 -5.96 -2.32
N ILE A 32 11.59 -4.98 -2.82
CA ILE A 32 10.49 -5.20 -3.78
C ILE A 32 10.97 -5.83 -5.09
N ALA A 33 12.14 -5.41 -5.59
CA ALA A 33 12.67 -5.91 -6.85
C ALA A 33 13.09 -7.39 -6.77
N PHE A 34 13.64 -7.82 -5.63
CA PHE A 34 14.25 -9.14 -5.47
C PHE A 34 13.45 -10.12 -4.59
N VAL A 35 12.42 -9.67 -3.87
CA VAL A 35 11.57 -10.57 -3.08
C VAL A 35 10.85 -11.55 -3.99
N ASN A 36 10.89 -12.83 -3.63
CA ASN A 36 10.14 -13.85 -4.33
C ASN A 36 8.64 -13.65 -4.10
N ARG A 37 7.94 -13.19 -5.14
CA ARG A 37 6.49 -12.96 -5.13
C ARG A 37 5.68 -14.13 -5.67
N GLY A 38 6.24 -15.35 -5.68
CA GLY A 38 5.51 -16.55 -6.10
C GLY A 38 4.26 -16.81 -5.26
N ILE A 39 4.31 -16.55 -3.96
CA ILE A 39 3.17 -16.72 -3.04
C ILE A 39 2.07 -15.68 -3.30
N THR A 40 2.41 -14.50 -3.84
CA THR A 40 1.45 -13.42 -4.10
C THR A 40 1.08 -13.30 -5.58
N ASN A 41 1.49 -14.27 -6.41
CA ASN A 41 1.34 -14.22 -7.86
C ASN A 41 1.83 -12.91 -8.47
N GLY A 42 3.00 -12.46 -8.00
CA GLY A 42 3.66 -11.25 -8.49
C GLY A 42 3.13 -9.94 -7.88
N GLN A 43 2.04 -9.97 -7.11
CA GLN A 43 1.47 -8.75 -6.52
C GLN A 43 2.30 -8.25 -5.33
N ILE A 44 2.29 -6.94 -5.14
CA ILE A 44 2.96 -6.28 -4.00
C ILE A 44 2.06 -6.32 -2.77
N ILE A 45 0.76 -6.12 -2.98
CA ILE A 45 -0.26 -6.14 -1.93
C ILE A 45 -1.00 -7.48 -2.00
N ALA A 46 -1.00 -8.21 -0.89
CA ALA A 46 -1.62 -9.53 -0.75
C ALA A 46 -2.01 -9.79 0.70
N GLY A 47 -2.64 -10.95 0.95
CA GLY A 47 -3.11 -11.33 2.29
C GLY A 47 -4.11 -10.31 2.86
N ASP A 48 -4.01 -10.03 4.16
CA ASP A 48 -4.90 -9.08 4.83
C ASP A 48 -4.78 -7.64 4.29
N GLY A 49 -3.62 -7.29 3.70
CA GLY A 49 -3.39 -5.98 3.08
C GLY A 49 -4.37 -5.68 1.94
N LEU A 50 -4.92 -6.70 1.28
CA LEU A 50 -5.91 -6.52 0.20
C LEU A 50 -7.16 -5.76 0.65
N PHE A 51 -7.62 -6.00 1.87
CA PHE A 51 -8.88 -5.45 2.37
C PHE A 51 -8.72 -4.04 2.94
N TYR A 52 -7.50 -3.65 3.31
CA TYR A 52 -7.16 -2.24 3.48
C TYR A 52 -7.04 -1.55 2.13
N TYR A 53 -6.50 -2.24 1.12
CA TYR A 53 -6.26 -1.68 -0.21
C TYR A 53 -7.53 -1.49 -1.03
N GLU A 54 -8.52 -2.39 -0.97
CA GLU A 54 -9.75 -2.34 -1.80
C GLU A 54 -10.53 -1.02 -1.64
N TYR A 55 -10.42 -0.35 -0.48
CA TYR A 55 -10.95 0.99 -0.26
C TYR A 55 -10.41 2.03 -1.24
N LEU A 56 -9.14 1.94 -1.65
CA LEU A 56 -8.50 2.94 -2.51
C LEU A 56 -9.14 2.99 -3.90
N PRO A 57 -9.08 1.93 -4.74
CA PRO A 57 -9.74 1.96 -6.03
C PRO A 57 -11.26 2.12 -5.91
N SER A 58 -11.92 1.49 -4.93
CA SER A 58 -13.38 1.60 -4.76
C SER A 58 -13.80 3.05 -4.47
N LEU A 59 -13.16 3.75 -3.54
CA LEU A 59 -13.54 5.13 -3.22
C LEU A 59 -13.04 6.16 -4.24
N ILE A 60 -11.83 5.97 -4.78
CA ILE A 60 -11.17 6.99 -5.62
C ILE A 60 -11.57 6.84 -7.09
N LEU A 61 -11.76 5.62 -7.58
CA LEU A 61 -12.10 5.37 -8.99
C LEU A 61 -13.61 5.15 -9.17
N ASP A 62 -14.24 4.39 -8.28
CA ASP A 62 -15.65 4.01 -8.44
C ASP A 62 -16.60 4.90 -7.63
N GLY A 63 -16.13 5.49 -6.52
CA GLY A 63 -16.90 6.39 -5.66
C GLY A 63 -17.89 5.69 -4.74
N ASP A 64 -17.65 4.42 -4.39
CA ASP A 64 -18.55 3.62 -3.55
C ASP A 64 -17.81 2.78 -2.47
N LEU A 65 -18.56 1.91 -1.81
CA LEU A 65 -18.05 0.93 -0.84
C LEU A 65 -18.45 -0.50 -1.24
N ASP A 66 -18.78 -0.74 -2.52
CA ASP A 66 -19.01 -2.10 -3.01
C ASP A 66 -17.71 -2.67 -3.59
N PHE A 67 -16.95 -3.35 -2.73
CA PHE A 67 -15.67 -3.97 -3.11
C PHE A 67 -15.79 -5.17 -4.08
N GLY A 68 -16.97 -5.44 -4.65
CA GLY A 68 -17.22 -6.60 -5.49
C GLY A 68 -16.29 -6.68 -6.70
N ASN A 69 -16.10 -5.57 -7.41
CA ASN A 69 -15.19 -5.49 -8.56
C ASN A 69 -13.72 -5.55 -8.15
N GLN A 70 -13.33 -4.94 -7.02
CA GLN A 70 -11.96 -5.07 -6.49
C GLN A 70 -11.61 -6.52 -6.16
N ARG A 71 -12.52 -7.23 -5.50
CA ARG A 71 -12.31 -8.65 -5.16
C ARG A 71 -12.30 -9.54 -6.40
N ALA A 72 -13.13 -9.23 -7.40
CA ALA A 72 -13.07 -9.90 -8.69
C ALA A 72 -11.72 -9.66 -9.39
N ALA A 73 -11.19 -8.44 -9.38
CA ALA A 73 -9.87 -8.12 -9.93
C ALA A 73 -8.75 -8.87 -9.20
N ALA A 74 -8.77 -8.90 -7.86
CA ALA A 74 -7.82 -9.66 -7.06
C ALA A 74 -7.88 -11.17 -7.37
N GLN A 75 -9.07 -11.74 -7.55
CA GLN A 75 -9.25 -13.14 -7.95
C GLN A 75 -8.74 -13.41 -9.38
N GLN A 76 -8.96 -12.50 -10.33
CA GLN A 76 -8.41 -12.61 -11.69
C GLN A 76 -6.88 -12.60 -11.70
N LEU A 77 -6.27 -11.85 -10.77
CA LEU A 77 -4.82 -11.84 -10.54
C LEU A 77 -4.34 -13.05 -9.73
N ASN A 78 -5.25 -13.98 -9.41
CA ASN A 78 -5.03 -15.17 -8.58
C ASN A 78 -4.43 -14.84 -7.21
N ILE A 79 -4.66 -13.66 -6.62
CA ILE A 79 -4.06 -13.32 -5.34
C ILE A 79 -4.60 -14.29 -4.27
N PRO A 80 -3.74 -15.08 -3.60
CA PRO A 80 -4.23 -16.13 -2.71
C PRO A 80 -4.95 -15.57 -1.49
N TYR A 81 -6.20 -15.97 -1.31
CA TYR A 81 -6.99 -15.70 -0.11
C TYR A 81 -8.16 -16.68 0.03
N ASN A 82 -8.68 -16.85 1.25
CA ASN A 82 -9.93 -17.58 1.48
C ASN A 82 -11.14 -16.68 1.16
N TRP A 83 -11.50 -16.57 -0.11
CA TRP A 83 -12.62 -15.73 -0.58
C TRP A 83 -14.01 -16.15 -0.08
N GLN A 84 -14.11 -17.31 0.58
CA GLN A 84 -15.35 -17.84 1.18
C GLN A 84 -15.41 -17.59 2.70
N ALA A 85 -14.47 -16.83 3.26
CA ALA A 85 -14.43 -16.57 4.68
C ALA A 85 -15.70 -15.81 5.14
N PRO A 86 -16.32 -16.17 6.29
CA PRO A 86 -17.58 -15.58 6.73
C PRO A 86 -17.55 -14.05 6.88
N HIS A 87 -16.41 -13.47 7.25
CA HIS A 87 -16.24 -12.02 7.40
C HIS A 87 -16.25 -11.25 6.06
N LEU A 88 -16.17 -11.97 4.94
CA LEU A 88 -16.31 -11.40 3.59
C LEU A 88 -17.74 -11.48 3.04
N ALA A 89 -18.65 -12.16 3.77
CA ALA A 89 -20.05 -12.27 3.38
C ALA A 89 -20.72 -10.90 3.28
N ARG A 90 -21.80 -10.82 2.50
CA ARG A 90 -22.58 -9.59 2.35
C ARG A 90 -23.17 -9.16 3.71
N THR A 91 -23.11 -7.86 4.01
CA THR A 91 -23.67 -7.27 5.23
C THR A 91 -25.19 -7.14 5.12
N SER A 92 -25.84 -6.67 6.19
CA SER A 92 -27.28 -6.33 6.18
C SER A 92 -27.64 -5.22 5.19
N THR A 93 -26.67 -4.40 4.75
CA THR A 93 -26.85 -3.38 3.71
C THR A 93 -26.65 -3.92 2.29
N GLY A 94 -26.32 -5.20 2.15
CA GLY A 94 -26.07 -5.83 0.85
C GLY A 94 -24.70 -5.51 0.24
N LEU A 95 -23.78 -4.88 0.98
CA LEU A 95 -22.40 -4.61 0.56
C LEU A 95 -21.44 -5.75 0.97
N PRO A 96 -20.28 -5.95 0.32
CA PRO A 96 -19.31 -6.95 0.75
C PRO A 96 -18.78 -6.62 2.15
N GLY A 97 -18.82 -7.59 3.06
CA GLY A 97 -18.24 -7.42 4.39
C GLY A 97 -16.73 -7.23 4.30
N THR A 98 -16.19 -6.30 5.09
CA THR A 98 -14.75 -6.09 5.23
C THR A 98 -14.40 -6.03 6.72
N PRO A 99 -13.35 -6.73 7.18
CA PRO A 99 -13.00 -6.76 8.60
C PRO A 99 -12.14 -5.57 9.03
N PHE A 100 -11.73 -4.70 8.09
CA PHE A 100 -10.76 -3.64 8.35
C PHE A 100 -11.34 -2.25 8.13
N ALA A 101 -10.86 -1.29 8.92
CA ALA A 101 -11.23 0.12 8.82
C ALA A 101 -10.47 0.84 7.69
N PRO A 102 -11.04 1.92 7.11
CA PRO A 102 -10.44 2.63 5.98
C PRO A 102 -9.23 3.50 6.34
N GLY A 103 -8.80 3.54 7.61
CA GLY A 103 -7.77 4.47 8.08
C GLY A 103 -6.44 4.37 7.31
N TRP A 104 -5.99 3.15 7.02
CA TRP A 104 -4.78 2.93 6.22
C TRP A 104 -4.95 3.44 4.77
N ALA A 105 -6.11 3.21 4.16
CA ALA A 105 -6.43 3.69 2.82
C ALA A 105 -6.45 5.23 2.79
N ALA A 106 -7.10 5.86 3.77
CA ALA A 106 -7.14 7.32 3.87
C ALA A 106 -5.73 7.93 3.99
N LEU A 107 -4.86 7.31 4.80
CA LEU A 107 -3.48 7.76 4.97
C LEU A 107 -2.68 7.65 3.66
N THR A 108 -2.83 6.54 2.94
CA THR A 108 -2.05 6.22 1.73
C THR A 108 -2.67 6.74 0.42
N ALA A 109 -3.89 7.28 0.45
CA ALA A 109 -4.62 7.77 -0.72
C ALA A 109 -3.84 8.75 -1.61
N PRO A 110 -3.08 9.75 -1.09
CA PRO A 110 -2.30 10.64 -1.95
C PRO A 110 -1.28 9.90 -2.82
N PHE A 111 -0.71 8.81 -2.31
CA PHE A 111 0.26 8.00 -3.06
C PHE A 111 -0.42 7.11 -4.08
N PHE A 112 -1.57 6.52 -3.76
CA PHE A 112 -2.39 5.79 -4.72
C PHE A 112 -2.79 6.70 -5.89
N ILE A 113 -3.29 7.91 -5.61
CA ILE A 113 -3.66 8.89 -6.63
C ILE A 113 -2.48 9.22 -7.54
N ALA A 114 -1.30 9.47 -6.96
CA ALA A 114 -0.09 9.74 -7.73
C ALA A 114 0.34 8.55 -8.60
N GLY A 115 0.30 7.33 -8.05
CA GLY A 115 0.58 6.10 -8.80
C GLY A 115 -0.40 5.87 -9.94
N HIS A 116 -1.69 6.08 -9.68
CA HIS A 116 -2.74 5.90 -10.67
C HIS A 116 -2.69 6.94 -11.78
N ALA A 117 -2.37 8.20 -11.45
CA ALA A 117 -2.12 9.24 -12.45
C ALA A 117 -0.94 8.88 -13.37
N LEU A 118 0.11 8.25 -12.82
CA LEU A 118 1.22 7.73 -13.62
C LEU A 118 0.77 6.56 -14.51
N SER A 119 0.00 5.61 -13.98
CA SER A 119 -0.59 4.51 -14.76
C SER A 119 -1.42 5.04 -15.94
N LEU A 120 -2.28 6.03 -15.71
CA LEU A 120 -3.07 6.70 -16.76
C LEU A 120 -2.17 7.34 -17.82
N SER A 121 -1.12 8.06 -17.39
CA SER A 121 -0.18 8.72 -18.29
C SER A 121 0.58 7.74 -19.19
N LEU A 122 1.02 6.60 -18.62
CA LEU A 122 1.70 5.55 -19.35
C LEU A 122 0.77 4.85 -20.34
N SER A 123 -0.47 4.58 -19.92
CA SER A 123 -1.50 4.02 -20.81
C SER A 123 -1.80 4.97 -21.98
N ALA A 124 -1.86 6.28 -21.73
CA ALA A 124 -2.11 7.29 -22.75
C ALA A 124 -1.01 7.34 -23.84
N VAL A 125 0.22 6.94 -23.53
CA VAL A 125 1.33 6.82 -24.51
C VAL A 125 1.52 5.39 -25.02
N GLY A 126 0.55 4.50 -24.80
CA GLY A 126 0.50 3.15 -25.37
C GLY A 126 1.23 2.07 -24.56
N VAL A 127 1.68 2.36 -23.33
CA VAL A 127 2.28 1.34 -22.46
C VAL A 127 1.16 0.47 -21.86
N PRO A 128 1.21 -0.86 -22.00
CA PRO A 128 0.18 -1.75 -21.47
C PRO A 128 0.30 -1.86 -19.94
N VAL A 129 -0.48 -1.05 -19.22
CA VAL A 129 -0.60 -1.09 -17.76
C VAL A 129 -2.06 -1.31 -17.35
N ARG A 130 -2.27 -1.90 -16.17
CA ARG A 130 -3.62 -2.03 -15.58
C ARG A 130 -4.08 -0.68 -15.04
N LEU A 131 -5.37 -0.41 -15.17
CA LEU A 131 -6.02 0.83 -14.72
C LEU A 131 -7.20 0.58 -13.78
N ASP A 132 -7.34 -0.63 -13.24
CA ASP A 132 -8.36 -1.00 -12.26
C ASP A 132 -7.90 -0.78 -10.80
N GLY A 133 -6.78 -0.07 -10.62
CA GLY A 133 -6.14 0.15 -9.33
C GLY A 133 -5.39 -1.05 -8.77
N TYR A 134 -5.41 -2.22 -9.43
CA TYR A 134 -4.57 -3.37 -9.06
C TYR A 134 -3.30 -3.47 -9.90
N GLY A 135 -2.93 -2.41 -10.62
CA GLY A 135 -1.64 -2.35 -11.31
C GLY A 135 -0.46 -2.35 -10.34
N LEU A 136 0.69 -2.88 -10.77
CA LEU A 136 1.91 -2.88 -9.96
C LEU A 136 2.38 -1.46 -9.61
N ILE A 137 2.11 -0.48 -10.49
CA ILE A 137 2.44 0.93 -10.25
C ILE A 137 1.59 1.49 -9.09
N ASP A 138 0.28 1.24 -9.12
CA ASP A 138 -0.66 1.67 -8.08
C ASP A 138 -0.28 1.06 -6.71
N GLN A 139 -0.03 -0.26 -6.69
CA GLN A 139 0.34 -0.97 -5.47
C GLN A 139 1.72 -0.53 -4.95
N PHE A 140 2.70 -0.34 -5.84
CA PHE A 140 4.04 0.12 -5.45
C PHE A 140 3.99 1.51 -4.82
N ALA A 141 3.31 2.46 -5.49
CA ALA A 141 3.20 3.83 -4.99
C ALA A 141 2.52 3.86 -3.62
N THR A 142 1.41 3.13 -3.47
CA THR A 142 0.68 3.03 -2.19
C THR A 142 1.53 2.42 -1.09
N ASN A 143 2.23 1.31 -1.37
CA ASN A 143 3.10 0.66 -0.40
C ASN A 143 4.29 1.56 -0.01
N LEU A 144 4.86 2.30 -0.96
CA LEU A 144 5.90 3.29 -0.70
C LEU A 144 5.40 4.38 0.26
N GLY A 145 4.15 4.85 0.08
CA GLY A 145 3.51 5.78 1.01
C GLY A 145 3.44 5.24 2.43
N ALA A 146 3.02 3.98 2.59
CA ALA A 146 2.98 3.33 3.90
C ALA A 146 4.37 3.25 4.56
N VAL A 147 5.41 2.91 3.79
CA VAL A 147 6.80 2.89 4.28
C VAL A 147 7.27 4.28 4.69
N ILE A 148 6.98 5.30 3.90
CA ILE A 148 7.32 6.69 4.22
C ILE A 148 6.67 7.10 5.53
N TYR A 149 5.37 6.89 5.71
CA TYR A 149 4.69 7.22 6.96
C TYR A 149 5.23 6.45 8.16
N GLY A 150 5.53 5.16 7.99
CA GLY A 150 6.18 4.35 9.02
C GLY A 150 7.55 4.91 9.43
N LEU A 151 8.36 5.42 8.49
CA LEU A 151 9.63 6.09 8.79
C LEU A 151 9.44 7.42 9.55
N PHE A 152 8.30 8.08 9.37
CA PHE A 152 7.92 9.29 10.10
C PHE A 152 7.17 9.01 11.42
N GLY A 153 6.84 7.75 11.72
CA GLY A 153 6.13 7.36 12.93
C GLY A 153 4.63 7.71 12.94
N ILE A 154 4.02 7.76 11.76
CA ILE A 154 2.57 7.94 11.55
C ILE A 154 1.93 6.59 11.28
#